data_AF-A0A956L9H1-F1
#
_entry.id   AF-A0A956L9H1-F1
#
_cell.length_a   1.000
_cell.length_b   1.000
_cell.length_c   1.000
_cell.angle_alpha   90.00
_cell.angle_beta   90.00
_cell.angle_gamma   90.00
#
_symmetry.space_group_name_H-M   'P 1'
#
loop_
_entity.id
_entity.type
_entity.pdbx_description
1 polymer ?
#
loop_
_entity_poly.entity_id
_entity_poly.type
_entity_poly.pdbx_seq_one_letter_code
_entity_poly.pdbx_strand_id
1 'polypeptide(L)'
;VRTGLDAARAVALGASAAGMAAQVLKAHKAGGYEGAKQFLQRVVMTVRSVMLLTGARTVEQFHRVPRHLGPALARWRPEGLG
;
A
#
# COMPACT_ATOMS: atom_id res chain seq x y z
N VAL A 1 -4.60 7.12 -1.45
CA VAL A 1 -3.95 5.94 -2.07
C VAL A 1 -4.33 5.88 -3.54
N ARG A 2 -3.35 5.94 -4.45
CA ARG A 2 -3.61 6.00 -5.90
C ARG A 2 -3.13 4.76 -6.66
N THR A 3 -2.14 4.05 -6.11
CA THR A 3 -1.51 2.88 -6.73
C THR A 3 -1.38 1.73 -5.73
N GLY A 4 -1.04 0.53 -6.22
CA GLY A 4 -0.71 -0.59 -5.35
C GLY A 4 0.51 -0.32 -4.45
N LEU A 5 1.47 0.49 -4.92
CA LEU A 5 2.62 0.90 -4.13
C LEU A 5 2.23 1.88 -3.00
N ASP A 6 1.29 2.78 -3.26
CA ASP A 6 0.74 3.64 -2.20
C ASP A 6 0.03 2.80 -1.11
N ALA A 7 -0.68 1.72 -1.50
CA ALA A 7 -1.30 0.79 -0.56
C ALA A 7 -0.25 0.03 0.25
N ALA A 8 0.81 -0.48 -0.40
CA ALA A 8 1.91 -1.16 0.27
C ALA A 8 2.61 -0.23 1.28
N ARG A 9 2.86 1.04 0.93
CA ARG A 9 3.43 2.04 1.85
C ARG A 9 2.53 2.29 3.05
N ALA A 10 1.22 2.40 2.86
CA ALA A 10 0.27 2.59 3.96
C ALA A 10 0.33 1.40 4.94
N VAL A 11 0.33 0.18 4.41
CA VAL A 11 0.47 -1.03 5.24
C VAL A 11 1.83 -1.03 5.95
N ALA A 12 2.95 -0.80 5.26
CA ALA A 12 4.28 -0.74 5.88
C ALA A 12 4.41 0.34 6.98
N LEU A 13 3.58 1.38 6.94
CA LEU A 13 3.49 2.41 7.98
C LEU A 13 2.60 2.02 9.17
N GLY A 14 2.04 0.80 9.18
CA GLY A 14 1.22 0.26 10.27
C GLY A 14 -0.29 0.22 10.00
N ALA A 15 -0.75 0.56 8.79
CA ALA A 15 -2.17 0.49 8.48
C ALA A 15 -2.65 -0.97 8.40
N SER A 16 -3.85 -1.23 8.93
CA SER A 16 -4.54 -2.53 8.78
C SER A 16 -5.24 -2.68 7.43
N ALA A 17 -5.56 -1.57 6.75
CA ALA A 17 -6.25 -1.54 5.46
C ALA A 17 -5.94 -0.27 4.66
N ALA A 18 -6.16 -0.32 3.34
CA ALA A 18 -6.04 0.82 2.43
C ALA A 18 -7.26 0.90 1.49
N GLY A 19 -7.89 2.08 1.38
CA GLY A 19 -9.06 2.32 0.52
C GLY A 19 -8.71 2.98 -0.82
N MET A 20 -9.40 2.58 -1.91
CA MET A 20 -9.12 3.03 -3.29
C MET A 20 -10.36 3.35 -4.14
N ALA A 21 -11.34 4.10 -3.61
CA ALA A 21 -12.63 4.34 -4.28
C ALA A 21 -12.52 4.87 -5.73
N ALA A 22 -11.85 6.02 -5.93
CA ALA A 22 -11.79 6.67 -7.24
C ALA A 22 -11.11 5.81 -8.33
N GLN A 23 -10.09 5.03 -7.96
CA GLN A 23 -9.36 4.18 -8.92
C GLN A 23 -10.17 2.95 -9.30
N VAL A 24 -10.85 2.35 -8.33
CA VAL A 24 -11.77 1.23 -8.57
C VAL A 24 -12.93 1.69 -9.47
N LEU A 25 -13.51 2.86 -9.23
CA LEU A 25 -14.55 3.42 -10.10
C LEU A 25 -14.06 3.66 -11.53
N LYS A 26 -12.84 4.19 -11.71
CA LYS A 26 -12.25 4.37 -13.04
C LYS A 26 -12.07 3.04 -13.77
N ALA A 27 -11.53 2.03 -13.10
CA ALA A 27 -11.37 0.69 -13.66
C ALA A 27 -12.73 0.05 -14.01
N HIS A 28 -13.74 0.28 -13.17
CA HIS A 28 -15.11 -0.15 -13.43
C HIS A 28 -15.70 0.53 -14.67
N LYS A 29 -15.56 1.86 -14.81
CA LYS A 29 -16.02 2.58 -16.00
C LYS A 29 -15.35 2.10 -17.29
N ALA A 30 -14.10 1.65 -17.21
CA ALA A 30 -13.34 1.19 -18.37
C ALA A 30 -13.63 -0.27 -18.78
N GLY A 31 -13.90 -1.16 -17.82
CA GLY A 31 -14.00 -2.61 -18.07
C GLY A 31 -15.07 -3.33 -17.27
N GLY A 32 -16.05 -2.61 -16.72
CA GLY A 32 -17.12 -3.16 -15.90
C GLY A 32 -16.60 -3.84 -14.63
N TYR A 33 -17.34 -4.85 -14.16
CA TYR A 33 -16.99 -5.62 -12.97
C TYR A 33 -15.60 -6.28 -13.09
N GLU A 34 -15.31 -6.90 -14.23
CA GLU A 34 -14.01 -7.57 -14.44
C GLU A 34 -12.85 -6.57 -14.47
N GLY A 35 -13.03 -5.38 -15.05
CA GLY A 35 -12.02 -4.31 -14.99
C GLY A 35 -11.68 -3.90 -13.56
N ALA A 36 -12.70 -3.74 -12.70
CA ALA A 36 -12.51 -3.43 -11.29
C ALA A 36 -11.82 -4.57 -10.52
N LYS A 37 -12.26 -5.82 -10.74
CA LYS A 37 -11.68 -7.02 -10.13
C LYS A 37 -10.22 -7.21 -10.50
N GLN A 38 -9.87 -7.10 -11.79
CA GLN A 38 -8.49 -7.20 -12.26
C GLN A 38 -7.62 -6.07 -11.69
N PHE A 39 -8.16 -4.85 -11.58
CA PHE A 39 -7.45 -3.75 -10.93
C PHE A 39 -7.11 -4.07 -9.47
N LEU A 40 -8.09 -4.55 -8.69
CA LEU A 40 -7.88 -4.93 -7.30
C LEU A 40 -6.90 -6.11 -7.16
N GLN A 41 -6.98 -7.11 -8.03
CA GLN A 41 -6.00 -8.21 -8.07
C GLN A 41 -4.58 -7.72 -8.32
N ARG A 42 -4.39 -6.76 -9.25
CA ARG A 42 -3.07 -6.13 -9.46
C ARG A 42 -2.58 -5.35 -8.25
N VAL A 43 -3.47 -4.66 -7.54
CA VAL A 43 -3.13 -3.98 -6.28
C VAL A 43 -2.65 -4.98 -5.23
N VAL A 44 -3.39 -6.07 -5.01
CA VAL A 44 -3.00 -7.15 -4.08
C VAL A 44 -1.66 -7.77 -4.47
N MET A 45 -1.46 -8.06 -5.75
CA MET A 45 -0.18 -8.58 -6.24
C MET A 45 0.97 -7.60 -6.02
N THR A 46 0.75 -6.29 -6.23
CA THR A 46 1.77 -5.27 -5.95
C THR A 46 2.17 -5.28 -4.48
N VAL A 47 1.22 -5.33 -3.55
CA VAL A 47 1.51 -5.39 -2.12
C VAL A 47 2.31 -6.64 -1.78
N ARG A 48 1.91 -7.81 -2.28
CA ARG A 48 2.64 -9.07 -2.09
C ARG A 48 4.05 -9.03 -2.67
N SER A 49 4.24 -8.45 -3.86
CA SER A 49 5.56 -8.28 -4.46
C SER A 49 6.45 -7.38 -3.61
N VAL A 50 5.93 -6.27 -3.07
CA VAL A 50 6.71 -5.39 -2.19
C VAL A 50 7.07 -6.11 -0.89
N MET A 51 6.13 -6.85 -0.29
CA MET A 51 6.41 -7.68 0.89
C MET A 51 7.53 -8.69 0.62
N LEU A 52 7.45 -9.41 -0.50
CA LEU A 52 8.48 -10.37 -0.94
C LEU A 52 9.85 -9.69 -1.07
N LEU A 53 9.91 -8.56 -1.80
CA LEU A 53 11.15 -7.83 -2.06
C LEU A 53 11.77 -7.20 -0.80
N THR A 54 10.97 -7.00 0.25
CA THR A 54 11.42 -6.47 1.54
C THR A 54 11.61 -7.55 2.61
N GLY A 55 11.47 -8.83 2.24
CA GLY A 55 11.67 -9.96 3.14
C GLY A 55 10.53 -10.18 4.16
N ALA A 56 9.37 -9.55 3.99
CA ALA A 56 8.23 -9.71 4.85
C ALA A 56 7.32 -10.85 4.36
N ARG A 57 7.13 -11.89 5.19
CA ARG A 57 6.22 -13.02 4.90
C ARG A 57 4.79 -12.77 5.38
N THR A 58 4.60 -11.85 6.33
CA THR A 58 3.28 -11.49 6.88
C THR A 58 3.10 -9.98 6.94
N VAL A 59 1.87 -9.52 7.11
CA VAL A 59 1.55 -8.08 7.22
C VAL A 59 2.20 -7.49 8.47
N GLU A 60 2.25 -8.24 9.57
CA GLU A 60 2.87 -7.85 10.84
C GLU A 60 4.39 -7.69 10.69
N GLN A 61 5.03 -8.56 9.89
CA GLN A 61 6.44 -8.39 9.52
C GLN A 61 6.62 -7.17 8.64
N PHE A 62 5.68 -6.94 7.71
CA PHE A 62 5.73 -5.82 6.79
C PHE A 62 5.61 -4.47 7.49
N HIS A 63 4.89 -4.37 8.60
CA HIS A 63 4.85 -3.18 9.47
C HIS A 63 6.21 -2.82 10.09
N ARG A 64 7.13 -3.78 10.16
CA ARG A 64 8.44 -3.64 10.83
C ARG A 64 9.61 -3.53 9.86
N VAL A 65 9.37 -3.58 8.55
CA VAL A 65 10.47 -3.45 7.57
C VAL A 65 11.15 -2.08 7.72
N PRO A 66 12.48 -2.01 7.51
CA PRO A 66 13.19 -0.75 7.45
C PRO A 66 12.56 0.18 6.42
N ARG A 67 12.36 1.45 6.78
CA ARG A 67 11.74 2.45 5.92
C ARG A 67 12.42 3.80 6.06
N HIS A 68 12.58 4.48 4.93
CA HIS A 68 13.09 5.85 4.89
C HIS A 68 11.92 6.82 4.69
N LEU A 69 11.72 7.72 5.65
CA LEU A 69 10.73 8.79 5.55
C LEU A 69 11.39 9.99 4.85
N GLY A 70 10.78 10.48 3.77
CA GLY A 70 11.22 11.71 3.12
C GLY A 70 11.08 12.92 4.05
N PRO A 71 11.82 14.02 3.80
CA PRO A 71 11.91 15.16 4.72
C PRO A 71 10.55 15.79 5.05
N ALA A 72 9.65 15.86 4.06
CA ALA A 72 8.31 16.40 4.23
C ALA A 72 7.45 15.63 5.24
N LEU A 73 7.64 14.31 5.36
CA LEU A 73 6.93 13.47 6.33
C LEU A 73 7.71 13.35 7.64
N ALA A 74 9.04 13.27 7.57
CA ALA A 74 9.91 13.14 8.73
C ALA A 74 9.76 14.31 9.72
N ARG A 75 9.49 15.54 9.24
CA ARG A 75 9.24 16.72 10.07
C ARG A 75 8.02 16.63 11.00
N TRP A 76 7.13 15.67 10.76
CA TRP A 76 5.93 15.43 11.57
C TRP A 76 6.11 14.24 12.52
N ARG A 77 7.29 13.63 12.57
CA ARG A 77 7.55 12.51 13.49
C ARG A 77 7.64 13.05 14.93
N PRO A 78 6.82 12.57 15.87
CA PRO A 78 6.92 12.97 17.27
C PRO A 78 8.31 12.62 17.83
N GLU A 79 8.78 13.44 18.77
CA GLU A 79 10.00 13.13 19.51
C GLU A 79 9.79 11.86 20.35
N GLY A 80 10.77 10.94 20.35
CA GLY A 80 10.77 9.74 21.21
C GLY A 80 10.32 8.41 20.60
N LEU A 81 9.98 8.34 19.30
CA LEU A 81 9.73 7.06 18.60
C LEU A 81 10.97 6.65 17.79
N GLY A 82 11.83 5.83 18.43
CA GLY A 82 13.00 5.17 17.84
C GLY A 82 12.81 3.67 17.76
#